data_AF-A0A8T4PSF6-F1
#
_entry.id   AF-A0A8T4PSF6-F1
#
_cell.length_a   1.000
_cell.length_b   1.000
_cell.length_c   1.000
_cell.angle_alpha   90.00
_cell.angle_beta   90.00
_cell.angle_gamma   90.00
#
_symmetry.space_group_name_H-M   'P 1'
#
loop_
_entity.id
_entity.type
_entity.pdbx_description
1 polymer ?
#
loop_
_entity_poly.entity_id
_entity_poly.type
_entity_poly.pdbx_seq_one_letter_code
_entity_poly.pdbx_strand_id
1 'polypeptide(L)'
;MKMAEQITQLDAVVSSLSEVKEDSTVPRNVRTKIESVVSTLKEGTELPIKVNKALNELDQIANDVNLQSYTRTQIWNVMSMLEKL
;
A
#
# COMPACT_ATOMS: atom_id res chain seq x y z
N MET A 1 -1.08 4.68 24.31
CA MET A 1 -0.14 3.72 23.70
C MET A 1 -0.65 3.16 22.36
N LYS A 2 -1.88 2.63 22.24
CA LYS A 2 -2.41 2.06 20.97
C LYS A 2 -2.38 2.98 19.73
N MET A 3 -2.71 4.27 19.87
CA MET A 3 -2.71 5.21 18.72
C MET A 3 -1.30 5.46 18.16
N ALA A 4 -0.28 5.52 19.03
CA ALA A 4 1.11 5.71 18.59
C ALA A 4 1.63 4.48 17.83
N GLU A 5 1.21 3.28 18.25
CA GLU A 5 1.55 2.04 17.57
C GLU A 5 0.93 1.96 16.17
N GLN A 6 -0.35 2.35 16.01
CA GLN A 6 -1.01 2.41 14.69
C GLN A 6 -0.34 3.41 13.74
N ILE A 7 0.12 4.57 14.24
CA ILE A 7 0.85 5.55 13.42
C ILE A 7 2.17 4.94 12.92
N THR A 8 2.96 4.31 13.80
CA THR A 8 4.22 3.67 13.42
C THR A 8 4.01 2.56 12.38
N GLN A 9 2.96 1.74 12.54
CA GLN A 9 2.63 0.68 11.60
C GLN A 9 2.17 1.24 10.24
N LEU A 10 1.41 2.33 10.24
CA LEU A 10 1.02 3.03 9.01
C LEU A 10 2.23 3.62 8.28
N ASP A 11 3.17 4.22 9.00
CA ASP A 11 4.41 4.75 8.42
C ASP A 11 5.28 3.63 7.82
N ALA A 12 5.30 2.46 8.46
CA ALA A 12 5.96 1.27 7.92
C ALA A 12 5.30 0.82 6.60
N VAL A 13 3.97 0.78 6.53
CA VAL A 13 3.23 0.48 5.30
C VAL A 13 3.57 1.48 4.18
N VAL A 14 3.55 2.77 4.49
CA VAL A 14 3.86 3.83 3.52
C VAL A 14 5.30 3.70 3.00
N SER A 15 6.23 3.33 3.87
CA SER A 15 7.64 3.11 3.50
C SER A 15 7.77 1.91 2.55
N SER A 16 7.16 0.76 2.89
CA SER A 16 7.15 -0.42 2.02
C SER A 16 6.55 -0.13 0.64
N LEU A 17 5.45 0.63 0.56
CA LEU A 17 4.87 1.04 -0.72
C LEU A 17 5.79 1.97 -1.52
N SER A 18 6.50 2.85 -0.83
CA SER A 18 7.46 3.77 -1.47
C SER A 18 8.64 3.01 -2.07
N GLU A 19 9.17 1.98 -1.38
CA GLU A 19 10.20 1.10 -1.91
C GLU A 19 9.75 0.38 -3.19
N VAL A 20 8.53 -0.16 -3.20
CA VAL A 20 7.96 -0.80 -4.41
C VAL A 20 7.79 0.20 -5.55
N LYS A 21 7.45 1.45 -5.25
CA LYS A 21 7.35 2.52 -6.26
C LYS A 21 8.72 2.90 -6.83
N GLU A 22 9.79 2.88 -6.04
CA GLU A 22 11.14 3.24 -6.48
C GLU A 22 11.81 2.15 -7.32
N ASP A 23 11.31 0.92 -7.27
CA ASP A 23 11.79 -0.17 -8.11
C ASP A 23 11.58 0.12 -9.61
N SER A 24 12.71 0.20 -10.33
CA SER A 24 12.75 0.48 -11.77
C SER A 24 12.06 -0.61 -12.61
N THR A 25 11.98 -1.84 -12.09
CA THR A 25 11.34 -3.00 -12.75
C THR A 25 9.82 -2.94 -12.70
N VAL A 26 9.25 -2.10 -11.83
CA VAL A 26 7.80 -1.93 -11.69
C VAL A 26 7.26 -1.03 -12.81
N PRO A 27 6.23 -1.47 -13.56
CA PRO A 27 5.60 -0.68 -14.62
C PRO A 27 5.10 0.68 -14.15
N ARG A 28 5.17 1.71 -15.02
CA ARG A 28 4.77 3.09 -14.69
C ARG A 28 3.32 3.18 -14.20
N ASN A 29 2.40 2.44 -14.80
CA ASN A 29 0.99 2.41 -14.38
C ASN A 29 0.83 1.90 -12.94
N VAL A 30 1.58 0.86 -12.56
CA VAL A 30 1.58 0.31 -11.20
C VAL A 30 2.16 1.32 -10.22
N ARG A 31 3.30 1.96 -10.55
CA ARG A 31 3.88 3.03 -9.72
C ARG A 31 2.91 4.19 -9.47
N THR A 32 2.15 4.61 -10.49
CA THR A 32 1.11 5.64 -10.33
C THR A 32 -0.02 5.18 -9.39
N LYS A 33 -0.47 3.93 -9.50
CA LYS A 33 -1.49 3.39 -8.59
C LYS A 33 -0.98 3.29 -7.16
N ILE A 34 0.27 2.87 -6.96
CA ILE A 34 0.91 2.84 -5.63
C ILE A 34 0.97 4.25 -5.02
N GLU A 35 1.29 5.27 -5.81
CA GLU A 35 1.28 6.66 -5.34
C GLU A 35 -0.10 7.11 -4.87
N SER A 36 -1.16 6.72 -5.58
CA SER A 36 -2.55 6.95 -5.17
C SER A 36 -2.83 6.33 -3.81
N VAL A 37 -2.46 5.06 -3.61
CA VAL A 37 -2.61 4.36 -2.32
C VAL A 37 -1.87 5.10 -1.19
N VAL A 38 -0.63 5.52 -1.42
CA VAL A 38 0.15 6.27 -0.43
C VAL A 38 -0.53 7.60 -0.08
N SER A 39 -1.10 8.30 -1.07
CA SER A 39 -1.88 9.51 -0.85
C SER A 39 -3.12 9.23 0.00
N THR A 40 -3.87 8.18 -0.32
CA THR A 40 -5.05 7.73 0.43
C THR A 40 -4.72 7.47 1.91
N LEU A 41 -3.59 6.81 2.19
CA LEU A 41 -3.14 6.51 3.56
C LEU A 41 -2.73 7.76 4.36
N LYS A 42 -2.32 8.83 3.68
CA LYS A 42 -1.94 10.13 4.26
C LYS A 42 -3.10 11.11 4.40
N GLU A 43 -4.28 10.80 3.86
CA GLU A 43 -5.47 11.63 4.04
C GLU A 43 -5.83 11.79 5.53
N GLY A 44 -6.39 12.95 5.88
CA GLY A 44 -6.90 13.24 7.23
C GLY A 44 -8.20 12.51 7.59
N THR A 45 -8.55 11.47 6.85
CA THR A 45 -9.74 10.62 7.02
C THR A 45 -9.52 9.60 8.14
N GLU A 46 -10.60 9.04 8.69
CA GLU A 46 -10.49 8.00 9.73
C GLU A 46 -9.70 6.78 9.26
N LEU A 47 -8.89 6.21 10.16
CA LEU A 47 -8.00 5.07 9.85
C LEU A 47 -8.72 3.89 9.17
N PRO A 48 -9.89 3.41 9.65
CA PRO A 48 -10.58 2.28 9.01
C PRO A 48 -11.03 2.59 7.58
N ILE A 49 -11.37 3.86 7.29
CA ILE A 49 -11.83 4.30 5.97
C ILE A 49 -10.66 4.30 4.99
N LYS A 50 -9.52 4.89 5.36
CA LYS A 50 -8.33 4.91 4.50
C LYS A 50 -7.72 3.53 4.29
N VAL A 51 -7.74 2.67 5.31
CA VAL A 51 -7.30 1.26 5.18
C VAL A 51 -8.19 0.53 4.17
N ASN A 52 -9.51 0.64 4.27
CA ASN A 52 -10.42 -0.01 3.31
C ASN A 52 -10.20 0.45 1.86
N LYS A 53 -10.06 1.76 1.65
CA LYS A 53 -9.76 2.31 0.31
C LYS A 53 -8.44 1.78 -0.23
N ALA A 54 -7.38 1.83 0.59
CA ALA A 54 -6.06 1.34 0.22
C ALA A 54 -6.06 -0.15 -0.11
N LEU A 55 -6.72 -0.99 0.68
CA LEU A 55 -6.85 -2.44 0.41
C LEU A 55 -7.56 -2.70 -0.92
N ASN A 56 -8.62 -1.95 -1.23
CA ASN A 56 -9.33 -2.10 -2.51
C ASN A 56 -8.44 -1.73 -3.70
N GLU A 57 -7.71 -0.62 -3.61
CA GLU A 57 -6.77 -0.21 -4.66
C GLU A 57 -5.61 -1.21 -4.82
N LEU A 58 -5.08 -1.74 -3.72
CA LEU A 58 -4.00 -2.74 -3.73
C LEU A 58 -4.44 -4.08 -4.31
N ASP A 59 -5.67 -4.51 -4.05
CA ASP A 59 -6.24 -5.72 -4.67
C ASP A 59 -6.32 -5.58 -6.19
N GLN A 60 -6.73 -4.41 -6.70
CA GLN A 60 -6.73 -4.14 -8.14
C GLN A 60 -5.31 -4.13 -8.74
N ILE A 61 -4.30 -3.68 -7.98
CA ILE A 61 -2.90 -3.76 -8.40
C ILE A 61 -2.44 -5.21 -8.44
N ALA A 62 -2.69 -5.98 -7.36
CA ALA A 62 -2.27 -7.37 -7.22
C ALA A 62 -2.87 -8.29 -8.30
N ASN A 63 -4.04 -7.93 -8.83
CA ASN A 63 -4.71 -8.63 -9.92
C ASN A 63 -4.31 -8.17 -11.33
N ASP A 64 -3.41 -7.19 -11.48
CA ASP A 64 -2.90 -6.76 -12.79
C ASP A 64 -2.08 -7.88 -13.45
N VAL A 65 -2.42 -8.23 -14.69
CA VAL A 65 -1.76 -9.31 -15.46
C VAL A 65 -0.32 -8.99 -15.81
N ASN A 66 0.05 -7.70 -15.84
CA ASN A 66 1.40 -7.24 -16.14
C ASN A 66 2.26 -7.09 -14.88
N LEU A 67 1.71 -7.35 -13.69
CA LEU A 67 2.45 -7.25 -12.44
C LEU A 67 3.35 -8.47 -12.26
N GLN A 68 4.65 -8.22 -12.12
CA GLN A 68 5.65 -9.24 -11.85
C GLN A 68 5.37 -9.95 -10.52
N SER A 69 5.69 -11.26 -10.46
CA SER A 69 5.40 -12.09 -9.28
C SER A 69 6.02 -11.55 -8.00
N TYR A 70 7.26 -11.05 -8.06
CA TYR A 70 7.95 -10.46 -6.91
C TYR A 70 7.20 -9.24 -6.37
N THR A 71 6.87 -8.28 -7.24
CA THR A 71 6.08 -7.09 -6.88
C THR A 71 4.72 -7.47 -6.32
N ARG A 72 4.06 -8.48 -6.90
CA ARG A 72 2.78 -9.00 -6.39
C ARG A 72 2.92 -9.47 -4.95
N THR A 73 3.94 -10.26 -4.62
CA THR A 73 4.20 -10.70 -3.25
C THR A 73 4.45 -9.53 -2.29
N GLN A 74 5.16 -8.48 -2.72
CA GLN A 74 5.34 -7.27 -1.91
C GLN A 74 4.00 -6.59 -1.61
N ILE A 75 3.12 -6.45 -2.61
CA ILE A 75 1.77 -5.90 -2.42
C ILE A 75 0.95 -6.73 -1.44
N TRP A 76 0.98 -8.07 -1.55
CA TRP A 76 0.30 -8.95 -0.59
C TRP A 76 0.79 -8.76 0.84
N ASN A 77 2.11 -8.64 1.05
CA ASN A 77 2.68 -8.39 2.37
C ASN A 77 2.17 -7.07 2.95
N VAL A 78 2.11 -6.01 2.12
CA VAL A 78 1.56 -4.71 2.52
C VAL A 78 0.08 -4.81 2.88
N MET A 79 -0.73 -5.53 2.10
CA MET A 79 -2.15 -5.75 2.41
C MET A 79 -2.31 -6.43 3.77
N SER A 80 -1.53 -7.48 4.06
CA SER A 80 -1.54 -8.14 5.37
C SER A 80 -1.06 -7.26 6.53
N MET A 81 -0.24 -6.23 6.28
CA MET A 81 0.10 -5.23 7.28
C MET A 81 -1.07 -4.27 7.53
N LEU A 82 -1.73 -3.81 6.46
CA LEU A 82 -2.90 -2.93 6.53
C LEU A 82 -4.09 -3.59 7.24
N GLU A 83 -4.33 -4.88 7.02
CA GLU A 83 -5.41 -5.63 7.69
C GLU A 83 -5.23 -5.76 9.21
N LYS A 84 -4.01 -5.51 9.72
CA LYS A 84 -3.70 -5.57 11.16
C LYS A 84 -3.87 -4.22 11.88
N LEU A 85 -4.08 -3.13 11.13
CA LEU A 85 -4.24 -1.76 11.65
C LEU A 85 -5.65 -1.52 12.21
#